data_AF-V3Z297-F1
#
_entry.id   AF-V3Z297-F1
#
_cell.length_a   1.000
_cell.length_b   1.000
_cell.length_c   1.000
_cell.angle_alpha   90.00
_cell.angle_beta   90.00
_cell.angle_gamma   90.00
#
_symmetry.space_group_name_H-M   'P 1'
#
loop_
_entity.id
_entity.type
_entity.pdbx_description
1 polymer ?
#
loop_
_entity_poly.entity_id
_entity_poly.type
_entity_poly.pdbx_seq_one_letter_code
_entity_poly.pdbx_strand_id
1 'polypeptide(L)'
;VYVARNPKDTVVSYYHFHKMLKVITYSGTIDDFVDSFIDGKCIYSPWWNHVLEAWKQKDNENVFFVKYEDMKKDIKSVIREVSKFLGKSLSEKEIDQIAEYTQFDKMKNNPMSNYSWWKESGFKDGQTDFLRKGKFL
;
A
#
# COMPACT_ATOMS: atom_id res chain seq x y z
N VAL A 1 2.31 -9.45 9.23
CA VAL A 1 2.54 -9.27 7.76
C VAL A 1 3.00 -7.85 7.53
N TYR A 2 4.17 -7.66 6.93
CA TYR A 2 4.73 -6.37 6.57
C TYR A 2 4.87 -6.28 5.05
N VAL A 3 4.42 -5.16 4.45
CA VAL A 3 4.52 -4.94 3.01
C VAL A 3 5.51 -3.80 2.74
N ALA A 4 6.62 -4.11 2.08
CA ALA A 4 7.53 -3.11 1.53
C ALA A 4 7.15 -2.77 0.09
N ARG A 5 7.54 -1.59 -0.39
CA ARG A 5 7.35 -1.16 -1.78
C ARG A 5 8.53 -0.31 -2.20
N ASN A 6 8.89 -0.29 -3.48
CA ASN A 6 9.92 0.62 -3.98
C ASN A 6 9.71 2.07 -3.48
N PRO A 7 10.73 2.74 -2.92
CA PRO A 7 10.59 4.09 -2.38
C PRO A 7 10.17 5.12 -3.43
N LYS A 8 10.58 4.94 -4.70
CA LYS A 8 10.20 5.83 -5.81
C LYS A 8 8.69 5.79 -6.07
N ASP A 9 8.10 4.61 -6.06
CA ASP A 9 6.66 4.45 -6.19
C ASP A 9 5.91 4.90 -4.93
N THR A 10 6.52 4.66 -3.77
CA THR A 10 5.95 5.02 -2.47
C THR A 10 5.80 6.53 -2.35
N VAL A 11 6.85 7.31 -2.64
CA VAL A 11 6.82 8.77 -2.51
C VAL A 11 5.80 9.42 -3.44
N VAL A 12 5.68 8.93 -4.70
CA VAL A 12 4.66 9.43 -5.63
C VAL A 12 3.25 9.09 -5.14
N SER A 13 3.04 7.88 -4.64
CA SER A 13 1.75 7.50 -4.03
C SER A 13 1.43 8.37 -2.82
N TYR A 14 2.44 8.70 -2.02
CA TYR A 14 2.28 9.42 -0.77
C TYR A 14 2.01 10.92 -0.97
N TYR A 15 2.66 11.52 -1.98
CA TYR A 15 2.38 12.87 -2.45
C TYR A 15 0.91 13.02 -2.87
N HIS A 16 0.40 12.11 -3.71
CA HIS A 16 -1.00 12.17 -4.14
C HIS A 16 -1.98 11.91 -2.98
N PHE A 17 -1.60 11.06 -2.03
CA PHE A 17 -2.39 10.85 -0.81
C PHE A 17 -2.48 12.14 0.02
N HIS A 18 -1.39 12.89 0.18
CA HIS A 18 -1.41 14.20 0.87
C HIS A 18 -2.31 15.20 0.15
N LYS A 19 -2.19 15.28 -1.19
CA LYS A 19 -3.01 16.16 -2.02
C LYS A 19 -4.52 15.84 -1.99
N MET A 20 -4.89 14.62 -1.61
CA MET A 20 -6.29 14.18 -1.52
C MET A 20 -6.95 14.59 -0.20
N LEU A 21 -6.18 14.67 0.89
CA LEU A 21 -6.72 14.85 2.25
C LEU A 21 -6.90 16.33 2.59
N LYS A 22 -8.10 16.72 3.03
CA LYS A 22 -8.36 18.12 3.42
C LYS A 22 -7.63 18.55 4.69
N VAL A 23 -7.39 17.60 5.58
CA VAL A 23 -6.68 17.84 6.85
C VAL A 23 -5.19 18.06 6.65
N ILE A 24 -4.67 17.81 5.44
CA ILE A 24 -3.28 18.02 5.08
C ILE A 24 -3.21 19.23 4.15
N THR A 25 -2.54 20.29 4.61
CA THR A 25 -2.43 21.57 3.88
C THR A 25 -1.20 21.64 2.97
N TYR A 26 -0.69 20.49 2.52
CA TYR A 26 0.52 20.46 1.68
C TYR A 26 0.27 21.12 0.32
N SER A 27 1.02 22.18 0.04
CA SER A 27 0.87 23.02 -1.15
C SER A 27 2.13 23.07 -2.04
N GLY A 28 3.19 22.37 -1.66
CA GLY A 28 4.44 22.28 -2.42
C GLY A 28 4.33 21.40 -3.67
N THR A 29 5.41 21.37 -4.45
CA THR A 29 5.54 20.52 -5.64
C THR A 29 5.82 19.06 -5.26
N ILE A 30 5.87 18.18 -6.25
CA ILE A 30 6.32 16.80 -6.05
C ILE A 30 7.80 16.73 -5.69
N ASP A 31 8.63 17.60 -6.26
CA ASP A 31 10.08 17.63 -5.99
C ASP A 31 10.34 18.03 -4.53
N ASP A 32 9.66 19.07 -4.04
CA ASP A 32 9.70 19.46 -2.61
C ASP A 32 9.26 18.32 -1.68
N PHE A 33 8.30 17.50 -2.14
CA PHE A 33 7.80 16.35 -1.37
C PHE A 33 8.80 15.21 -1.35
N VAL A 34 9.50 14.98 -2.48
CA VAL A 34 10.57 13.99 -2.57
C VAL A 34 11.73 14.36 -1.64
N ASP A 35 12.15 15.62 -1.63
CA ASP A 35 13.18 16.11 -0.71
C ASP A 35 12.74 15.91 0.75
N SER A 36 11.52 16.29 1.09
CA SER A 36 10.95 16.07 2.43
C SER A 36 10.89 14.60 2.83
N PHE A 37 10.58 13.71 1.88
CA PHE A 37 10.53 12.27 2.10
C PHE A 37 11.92 11.68 2.35
N ILE A 38 12.92 12.10 1.58
CA ILE A 38 14.33 11.70 1.74
C ILE A 38 14.88 12.19 3.08
N ASP A 39 14.58 13.44 3.45
CA ASP A 39 15.02 14.08 4.69
C ASP A 39 14.33 13.58 5.96
N GLY A 40 13.32 12.71 5.84
CA GLY A 40 12.57 12.21 6.99
C GLY A 40 11.69 13.28 7.63
N LYS A 41 11.07 14.15 6.82
CA LYS A 41 10.17 15.23 7.28
C LYS A 41 8.69 14.94 6.99
N CYS A 42 8.36 13.74 6.53
CA CYS A 42 6.97 13.29 6.34
C CYS A 42 6.43 12.56 7.59
N ILE A 43 5.11 12.42 7.69
CA ILE A 43 4.48 11.59 8.72
C ILE A 43 5.00 10.13 8.59
N TYR A 44 5.28 9.46 9.71
CA TYR A 44 5.82 8.09 9.77
C TYR A 44 7.20 7.87 9.12
N SER A 45 7.98 8.94 8.94
CA SER A 45 9.33 8.86 8.41
C SER A 45 10.37 8.72 9.55
N PRO A 46 11.65 8.35 9.27
CA PRO A 46 12.24 8.08 7.95
C PRO A 46 11.78 6.75 7.34
N TRP A 47 11.47 6.75 6.03
CA TRP A 47 11.04 5.54 5.31
C TRP A 47 12.07 4.42 5.37
N TRP A 48 13.36 4.76 5.26
CA TRP A 48 14.47 3.79 5.28
C TRP A 48 14.51 3.02 6.60
N ASN A 49 14.42 3.73 7.73
CA ASN A 49 14.42 3.12 9.06
C ASN A 49 13.21 2.20 9.23
N HIS A 50 12.02 2.67 8.84
CA HIS A 50 10.78 1.90 8.92
C HIS A 50 10.89 0.55 8.17
N VAL A 51 11.41 0.55 6.94
CA VAL A 51 11.59 -0.68 6.15
C VAL A 51 12.73 -1.54 6.67
N LEU A 52 13.86 -0.95 7.07
CA LEU A 52 15.02 -1.70 7.57
C LEU A 52 14.73 -2.38 8.92
N GLU A 53 13.96 -1.76 9.80
CA GLU A 53 13.52 -2.37 11.05
C GLU A 53 12.67 -3.62 10.80
N ALA A 54 11.70 -3.54 9.89
CA ALA A 54 10.91 -4.69 9.48
C ALA A 54 11.77 -5.76 8.78
N TRP A 55 12.72 -5.35 7.94
CA TRP A 55 13.62 -6.26 7.23
C TRP A 55 14.52 -7.05 8.18
N LYS A 56 15.02 -6.42 9.26
CA LYS A 56 15.80 -7.11 10.30
C LYS A 56 15.02 -8.23 10.98
N GLN A 57 13.69 -8.15 10.97
CA GLN A 57 12.79 -9.16 11.54
C GLN A 57 12.31 -10.20 10.51
N LYS A 58 12.75 -10.15 9.25
CA LYS A 58 12.20 -11.00 8.17
C LYS A 58 12.33 -12.51 8.43
N ASP A 59 13.30 -12.91 9.25
CA ASP A 59 13.55 -14.32 9.60
C ASP A 59 12.84 -14.74 10.90
N ASN A 60 12.10 -13.83 11.54
CA ASN A 60 11.25 -14.14 12.69
C ASN A 60 10.02 -14.93 12.21
N GLU A 61 9.73 -16.06 12.84
CA GLU A 61 8.60 -16.93 12.50
C GLU A 61 7.24 -16.21 12.55
N ASN A 62 7.12 -15.11 13.30
CA ASN A 62 5.91 -14.31 13.43
C ASN A 62 5.87 -13.10 12.48
N VAL A 63 6.83 -12.98 11.56
CA VAL A 63 6.91 -11.87 10.59
C VAL A 63 6.94 -12.41 9.16
N PHE A 64 5.84 -12.21 8.45
CA PHE A 64 5.80 -12.36 6.99
C PHE A 64 6.15 -11.04 6.30
N PHE A 65 7.35 -10.93 5.73
CA PHE A 65 7.78 -9.78 4.94
C PHE A 65 7.53 -10.04 3.45
N VAL A 66 6.78 -9.16 2.79
CA VAL A 66 6.48 -9.27 1.35
C VAL A 66 6.69 -7.93 0.66
N LYS A 67 7.02 -7.95 -0.63
CA LYS A 67 7.13 -6.75 -1.45
C LYS A 67 5.86 -6.57 -2.27
N TYR A 68 5.40 -5.33 -2.39
CA TYR A 68 4.28 -4.97 -3.24
C TYR A 68 4.53 -5.40 -4.70
N GLU A 69 5.79 -5.38 -5.13
CA GLU A 69 6.25 -5.86 -6.43
C GLU A 69 5.93 -7.34 -6.67
N ASP A 70 6.19 -8.19 -5.67
CA ASP A 70 5.94 -9.63 -5.73
C ASP A 70 4.43 -9.92 -5.80
N MET A 71 3.62 -9.18 -5.03
CA MET A 71 2.16 -9.27 -5.07
C MET A 71 1.57 -8.97 -6.45
N LYS A 72 2.16 -8.03 -7.20
CA LYS A 72 1.68 -7.69 -8.54
C LYS A 72 2.18 -8.66 -9.60
N LYS A 73 3.35 -9.26 -9.39
CA LYS A 73 3.93 -10.25 -10.30
C LYS A 73 3.17 -11.57 -10.24
N ASP A 74 2.90 -12.06 -9.03
CA ASP A 74 2.15 -13.30 -8.81
C ASP A 74 1.40 -13.26 -7.48
N ILE A 75 0.17 -12.74 -7.52
CA ILE A 75 -0.67 -12.63 -6.33
C ILE A 75 -1.04 -14.00 -5.75
N LYS A 76 -1.19 -15.04 -6.59
CA LYS A 76 -1.61 -16.37 -6.12
C LYS A 76 -0.50 -17.03 -5.32
N SER A 77 0.76 -16.89 -5.74
CA SER A 77 1.90 -17.36 -4.95
C SER A 77 1.95 -16.67 -3.59
N VAL A 78 1.80 -15.34 -3.56
CA VAL A 78 1.78 -14.59 -2.29
C VAL A 78 0.60 -15.00 -1.40
N ILE A 79 -0.59 -15.23 -1.95
CA ILE A 79 -1.75 -15.73 -1.18
C ILE A 79 -1.44 -17.09 -0.54
N ARG A 80 -0.80 -18.01 -1.27
CA ARG A 80 -0.39 -19.32 -0.73
C ARG A 80 0.61 -19.16 0.41
N GLU A 81 1.60 -18.29 0.26
CA GLU A 81 2.60 -18.01 1.28
C GLU A 81 1.99 -17.39 2.55
N VAL A 82 1.12 -16.39 2.39
CA VAL A 82 0.37 -15.79 3.52
C VAL A 82 -0.53 -16.81 4.19
N SER A 83 -1.21 -17.67 3.43
CA SER A 83 -2.04 -18.75 3.95
C SER A 83 -1.23 -19.70 4.83
N LYS A 84 -0.08 -20.17 4.33
CA LYS A 84 0.85 -21.02 5.08
C LYS A 84 1.37 -20.32 6.35
N PHE A 85 1.76 -19.06 6.24
CA PHE A 85 2.21 -18.25 7.39
C PHE A 85 1.14 -18.15 8.49
N LEU A 86 -0.14 -18.01 8.11
CA LEU A 86 -1.26 -17.95 9.05
C LEU A 86 -1.72 -19.33 9.56
N GLY A 87 -1.00 -20.41 9.23
CA GLY A 87 -1.38 -21.77 9.60
C GLY A 87 -2.69 -22.23 8.97
N LYS A 88 -3.01 -21.74 7.77
CA LYS A 88 -4.20 -22.11 6.99
C LYS A 88 -3.82 -22.97 5.80
N SER A 89 -4.78 -23.79 5.36
CA SER A 89 -4.69 -24.61 4.17
C SER A 89 -5.84 -24.25 3.23
N LEU A 90 -5.63 -23.26 2.38
CA LEU A 90 -6.61 -22.87 1.37
C LEU A 90 -6.59 -23.83 0.18
N SER A 91 -7.76 -24.15 -0.34
CA SER A 91 -7.93 -24.81 -1.62
C SER A 91 -7.58 -23.87 -2.79
N GLU A 92 -7.24 -24.44 -3.94
CA GLU A 92 -6.98 -23.65 -5.17
C GLU A 92 -8.18 -22.77 -5.56
N LYS A 93 -9.41 -23.24 -5.32
CA LYS A 93 -10.62 -22.45 -5.54
C LYS A 93 -10.68 -21.21 -4.64
N GLU A 94 -10.34 -21.35 -3.35
CA GLU A 94 -10.31 -20.22 -2.42
C GLU A 94 -9.19 -19.23 -2.78
N ILE A 95 -8.02 -19.73 -3.19
CA ILE A 95 -6.91 -18.90 -3.67
C ILE A 95 -7.33 -18.10 -4.90
N ASP A 96 -8.00 -18.74 -5.86
CA ASP A 96 -8.50 -18.10 -7.07
C ASP A 96 -9.53 -17.01 -6.76
N GLN A 97 -10.47 -17.29 -5.83
CA GLN A 97 -11.46 -16.32 -5.38
C GLN A 97 -10.81 -15.11 -4.70
N ILE A 98 -9.85 -15.33 -3.78
CA ILE A 98 -9.14 -14.22 -3.12
C ILE A 98 -8.37 -13.39 -4.14
N ALA A 99 -7.65 -14.04 -5.07
CA ALA A 99 -6.92 -13.37 -6.12
C ALA A 99 -7.85 -12.51 -7.00
N GLU A 100 -9.04 -13.02 -7.31
CA GLU A 100 -10.07 -12.29 -8.05
C GLU A 100 -10.60 -11.07 -7.26
N TYR A 101 -10.98 -11.24 -5.99
CA TYR A 101 -11.52 -10.14 -5.18
C TYR A 101 -10.51 -9.04 -4.86
N THR A 102 -9.22 -9.39 -4.81
CA THR A 102 -8.12 -8.46 -4.54
C THR A 102 -7.55 -7.81 -5.80
N GLN A 103 -8.13 -8.06 -6.97
CA GLN A 103 -7.78 -7.33 -8.18
C GLN A 103 -8.03 -5.83 -8.01
N PHE A 104 -7.13 -5.02 -8.57
CA PHE A 104 -7.16 -3.56 -8.39
C PHE A 104 -8.50 -2.95 -8.80
N ASP A 105 -9.04 -3.32 -9.97
CA ASP A 105 -10.31 -2.75 -10.45
C ASP A 105 -11.51 -3.19 -9.60
N LYS A 106 -11.49 -4.43 -9.09
CA LYS A 106 -12.53 -4.90 -8.16
C LYS A 106 -12.50 -4.11 -6.86
N MET A 107 -11.30 -3.92 -6.28
CA MET A 107 -11.15 -3.12 -5.06
C MET A 107 -11.48 -1.64 -5.31
N LYS A 108 -11.04 -1.06 -6.43
CA LYS A 108 -11.32 0.34 -6.78
C LYS A 108 -12.81 0.64 -6.90
N ASN A 109 -13.58 -0.33 -7.40
CA ASN A 109 -15.03 -0.20 -7.54
C ASN A 109 -15.83 -0.71 -6.33
N ASN A 110 -15.19 -1.19 -5.27
CA ASN A 110 -15.86 -1.67 -4.06
C ASN A 110 -15.90 -0.56 -2.99
N PRO A 111 -17.09 -0.06 -2.59
CA PRO A 111 -17.24 0.97 -1.56
C PRO A 111 -16.61 0.59 -0.20
N MET A 112 -16.50 -0.71 0.09
CA MET A 112 -15.92 -1.20 1.34
C MET A 112 -14.39 -1.11 1.40
N SER A 113 -13.71 -0.87 0.26
CA SER A 113 -12.24 -0.80 0.20
C SER A 113 -11.68 0.41 -0.53
N ASN A 114 -12.49 1.13 -1.31
CA ASN A 114 -12.01 2.28 -2.08
C ASN A 114 -12.05 3.63 -1.32
N TYR A 115 -12.53 3.62 -0.07
CA TYR A 115 -12.65 4.81 0.79
C TYR A 115 -13.54 5.93 0.19
N SER A 116 -14.59 5.58 -0.55
CA SER A 116 -15.56 6.55 -1.06
C SER A 116 -16.21 7.39 0.06
N TRP A 117 -16.44 6.77 1.23
CA TRP A 117 -17.03 7.41 2.42
C TRP A 117 -16.18 8.56 3.00
N TRP A 118 -14.89 8.68 2.65
CA TRP A 118 -14.07 9.84 3.01
C TRP A 118 -14.54 11.13 2.33
N LYS A 119 -15.22 11.02 1.20
CA LYS A 119 -15.83 12.18 0.54
C LYS A 119 -17.05 12.66 1.33
N GLU A 120 -17.89 11.73 1.78
CA GLU A 120 -19.12 12.01 2.53
C GLU A 120 -18.84 12.63 3.89
N SER A 121 -17.79 12.17 4.58
CA SER A 121 -17.32 12.75 5.84
C SER A 121 -16.59 14.09 5.70
N GLY A 122 -16.37 14.57 4.46
CA GLY A 122 -15.61 15.79 4.20
C GLY A 122 -14.10 15.66 4.40
N PHE A 123 -13.59 14.47 4.69
CA PHE A 123 -12.17 14.20 4.96
C PHE A 123 -11.28 14.36 3.72
N LYS A 124 -11.82 14.15 2.51
CA LYS A 124 -11.13 14.37 1.23
C LYS A 124 -11.86 15.33 0.31
N ASP A 125 -11.11 16.05 -0.53
CA ASP A 125 -11.64 17.02 -1.50
C ASP A 125 -11.97 16.40 -2.87
N GLY A 126 -11.53 15.16 -3.11
CA GLY A 126 -11.80 14.43 -4.34
C GLY A 126 -10.90 14.81 -5.52
N GLN A 127 -9.76 15.50 -5.30
CA GLN A 127 -8.78 15.74 -6.37
C GLN A 127 -8.21 14.43 -6.94
N THR A 128 -8.09 13.40 -6.10
CA THR A 128 -7.69 12.05 -6.51
C THR A 128 -8.46 10.96 -5.74
N ASP A 129 -8.41 9.74 -6.26
CA ASP A 129 -8.91 8.54 -5.59
C ASP A 129 -7.84 7.94 -4.68
N PHE A 130 -8.27 7.36 -3.54
CA PHE A 130 -7.38 6.60 -2.66
C PHE A 130 -6.73 5.42 -3.42
N LEU A 131 -7.55 4.64 -4.14
CA LEU A 131 -7.07 3.63 -5.09
C LEU A 131 -6.79 4.28 -6.46
N ARG A 132 -5.60 4.86 -6.60
CA ARG A 132 -5.24 5.72 -7.75
C ARG A 132 -4.93 4.96 -9.05
N LYS A 133 -3.76 4.32 -9.14
CA LYS A 133 -3.25 3.67 -10.37
C LYS A 133 -2.94 2.18 -10.25
N GLY A 134 -2.48 1.70 -9.09
CA GLY A 134 -2.13 0.29 -8.89
C GLY A 134 -1.06 -0.24 -9.86
N LYS A 135 -0.06 0.57 -10.23
CA LYS A 135 1.03 0.24 -11.15
C LYS A 135 2.37 0.71 -10.59
N PHE A 136 3.45 0.17 -11.14
CA PHE A 136 4.82 0.67 -10.94
C PHE A 136 5.11 1.84 -11.88
N LEU A 137 6.05 2.69 -11.49
CA LEU A 137 6.71 3.68 -12.34
C LEU A 137 7.68 3.02 -13.32
#